data_AF-A0A0T9L9Q4-F1
#
_entry.id   AF-A0A0T9L9Q4-F1
#
_cell.length_a   1.000
_cell.length_b   1.000
_cell.length_c   1.000
_cell.angle_alpha   90.00
_cell.angle_beta   90.00
_cell.angle_gamma   90.00
#
_symmetry.space_group_name_H-M   'P 1'
#
loop_
_entity.id
_entity.type
_entity.pdbx_description
1 polymer ?
#
loop_
_entity_poly.entity_id
_entity_poly.type
_entity_poly.pdbx_seq_one_letter_code
_entity_poly.pdbx_strand_id
1 'polypeptide(L)'
;MNNIEELKRFIYSATVTSGSGSQSFYIDAKSREEADKRAANNESDGMYADDSEVTDLDALEYEDETTVDDFGDFPLISREQSLITQLEAVQKERDDLLNQEFQQRLANAEHQLYMKDLAIHNIKASRKAQFRKRLAAEAALSAANEKLSKPVVLPEVVVVNISGKYPIEVMYASKVKTFLKAAGFTVEGE
;
A
#
# COMPACT_ATOMS: atom_id res chain seq x y z
N MET A 1 -24.76 -4.61 19.37
CA MET A 1 -25.07 -4.21 20.76
C MET A 1 -25.11 -5.48 21.58
N ASN A 2 -23.97 -5.87 22.15
CA ASN A 2 -23.94 -6.97 23.11
C ASN A 2 -24.21 -6.33 24.47
N ASN A 3 -25.33 -6.69 25.08
CA ASN A 3 -25.59 -6.38 26.49
C ASN A 3 -24.59 -7.20 27.30
N ILE A 4 -23.49 -6.56 27.71
CA ILE A 4 -22.52 -7.17 28.60
C ILE A 4 -23.10 -6.96 29.99
N GLU A 5 -23.78 -7.97 30.51
CA GLU A 5 -24.27 -7.95 31.90
C GLU A 5 -23.08 -7.88 32.85
N GLU A 6 -23.09 -6.91 33.75
CA GLU A 6 -22.07 -6.79 34.80
C GLU A 6 -22.13 -8.03 35.69
N LEU A 7 -21.03 -8.77 35.72
CA LEU A 7 -20.89 -9.96 36.56
C LEU A 7 -20.79 -9.52 38.03
N LYS A 8 -21.67 -10.07 38.88
CA LYS A 8 -21.71 -9.85 40.33
C LYS A 8 -21.30 -11.12 41.09
N ARG A 9 -20.66 -10.96 42.25
CA ARG A 9 -20.38 -12.06 43.19
C ARG A 9 -21.18 -11.87 44.48
N PHE A 10 -21.96 -12.88 44.83
CA PHE A 10 -22.78 -12.89 46.05
C PHE A 10 -22.05 -13.64 47.17
N ILE A 11 -21.95 -13.01 48.34
CA ILE A 11 -21.29 -13.55 49.53
C ILE A 11 -22.37 -14.05 50.48
N TYR A 12 -22.17 -15.26 51.00
CA TYR A 12 -23.04 -15.88 51.98
C TYR A 12 -22.20 -16.32 53.18
N SER A 13 -22.72 -16.11 54.38
CA SER A 13 -22.15 -16.64 55.62
C SER A 13 -23.17 -17.56 56.31
N ALA A 14 -22.66 -18.50 57.10
CA ALA A 14 -23.48 -19.38 57.92
C ALA A 14 -22.73 -19.68 59.23
N THR A 15 -23.50 -19.79 60.31
CA THR A 15 -22.99 -20.24 61.60
C THR A 15 -22.79 -21.76 61.59
N VAL A 16 -21.67 -22.22 62.15
CA VAL A 16 -21.39 -23.65 62.33
C VAL A 16 -22.22 -24.15 63.52
N THR A 17 -23.14 -25.09 63.26
CA THR A 17 -24.04 -25.63 64.28
C THR A 17 -23.51 -26.91 64.90
N SER A 18 -22.79 -27.72 64.12
CA SER A 18 -22.12 -28.90 64.60
C SER A 18 -20.78 -29.07 63.87
N GLY A 19 -19.76 -29.43 64.63
CA GLY A 19 -18.46 -29.82 64.12
C GLY A 19 -18.02 -31.12 64.77
N SER A 20 -17.30 -31.95 64.01
CA SER A 20 -16.69 -33.17 64.52
C SER A 20 -15.20 -33.12 64.24
N GLY A 21 -14.39 -33.62 65.18
CA GLY A 21 -12.94 -33.55 65.02
C GLY A 21 -12.20 -34.21 66.16
N SER A 22 -10.89 -34.29 66.00
CA SER A 22 -9.99 -34.76 67.04
C SER A 22 -8.83 -33.80 67.18
N GLN A 23 -8.58 -33.38 68.41
CA GLN A 23 -7.45 -32.53 68.74
C GLN A 23 -6.42 -33.38 69.47
N SER A 24 -5.23 -33.47 68.87
CA SER A 24 -4.11 -34.19 69.46
C SER A 24 -3.20 -33.21 70.19
N PHE A 25 -2.86 -33.53 71.43
CA PHE A 25 -1.91 -32.78 72.24
C PHE A 25 -0.64 -33.58 72.45
N TYR A 26 0.46 -32.88 72.72
CA TYR A 26 1.71 -33.53 73.13
C TYR A 26 2.09 -33.12 74.56
N ILE A 27 2.79 -34.04 75.23
CA ILE A 27 3.35 -33.85 76.57
C ILE A 27 4.81 -34.30 76.49
N ASP A 28 5.72 -33.40 76.82
CA ASP A 28 7.13 -33.73 76.93
C ASP A 28 7.41 -34.26 78.33
N ALA A 29 7.87 -35.51 78.43
CA ALA A 29 8.18 -36.15 79.71
C ALA A 29 9.40 -37.07 79.60
N LYS A 30 10.06 -37.33 80.73
CA LYS A 30 11.25 -38.19 80.76
C LYS A 30 10.90 -39.68 80.67
N SER A 31 9.66 -40.05 80.96
CA SER A 31 9.12 -41.41 80.77
C SER A 31 7.63 -41.41 80.46
N ARG A 32 7.14 -42.52 79.90
CA ARG A 32 5.70 -42.71 79.59
C ARG A 32 4.83 -42.65 80.85
N GLU A 33 5.31 -43.19 81.97
CA GLU A 33 4.58 -43.16 83.26
C GLU A 33 4.47 -41.74 83.83
N GLU A 34 5.43 -40.85 83.54
CA GLU A 34 5.35 -39.43 83.87
C GLU A 34 4.38 -38.70 82.93
N ALA A 35 4.44 -38.97 81.62
CA ALA A 35 3.50 -38.43 80.64
C ALA A 35 2.05 -38.82 80.97
N ASP A 36 1.77 -40.08 81.30
CA ASP A 36 0.43 -40.59 81.60
C ASP A 36 -0.15 -39.95 82.89
N LYS A 37 0.69 -39.71 83.90
CA LYS A 37 0.28 -38.97 85.12
C LYS A 37 -0.07 -37.51 84.82
N ARG A 38 0.70 -36.85 83.96
CA ARG A 38 0.44 -35.47 83.53
C ARG A 38 -0.84 -35.38 82.68
N ALA A 39 -1.00 -36.31 81.73
CA ALA A 39 -2.21 -36.42 80.90
C ALA A 39 -3.47 -36.63 81.76
N ALA A 40 -3.40 -37.50 82.78
CA ALA A 40 -4.52 -37.75 83.69
C ALA A 40 -4.92 -36.51 84.52
N ASN A 41 -4.02 -35.55 84.68
CA ASN A 41 -4.28 -34.26 85.33
C ASN A 41 -4.72 -33.16 84.33
N ASN A 42 -5.00 -33.51 83.07
CA ASN A 42 -5.30 -32.58 81.97
C ASN A 42 -4.17 -31.57 81.68
N GLU A 43 -2.92 -31.93 81.95
CA GLU A 43 -1.77 -31.11 81.56
C GLU A 43 -1.35 -31.44 80.12
N SER A 44 -1.11 -30.41 79.31
CA SER A 44 -0.57 -30.52 77.96
C SER A 44 0.48 -29.44 77.70
N ASP A 45 1.54 -29.77 76.95
CA ASP A 45 2.59 -28.80 76.61
C ASP A 45 2.31 -28.07 75.28
N GLY A 46 1.38 -28.58 74.46
CA GLY A 46 0.91 -27.90 73.26
C GLY A 46 0.01 -28.75 72.37
N MET A 47 -0.56 -28.13 71.35
CA MET A 47 -1.41 -28.78 70.35
C MET A 47 -0.53 -29.27 69.19
N TYR A 48 -0.65 -30.56 68.85
CA TYR A 48 0.13 -31.21 67.79
C TYR A 48 -0.59 -31.21 66.44
N ALA A 49 -1.89 -31.50 66.45
CA ALA A 49 -2.74 -31.51 65.27
C ALA A 49 -4.18 -31.20 65.65
N ASP A 50 -4.86 -30.41 64.81
CA ASP A 50 -6.30 -30.17 64.88
C ASP A 50 -6.91 -30.55 63.54
N ASP A 51 -7.61 -31.68 63.53
CA ASP A 51 -8.44 -32.10 62.39
C ASP A 51 -9.89 -31.88 62.81
N SER A 52 -10.40 -30.67 62.55
CA SER A 52 -11.79 -30.28 62.78
C SER A 52 -12.53 -30.12 61.46
N GLU A 53 -13.62 -30.86 61.30
CA GLU A 53 -14.51 -30.81 60.13
C GLU A 53 -15.86 -30.22 60.54
N VAL A 54 -16.37 -29.28 59.73
CA VAL A 54 -17.73 -28.75 59.87
C VAL A 54 -18.70 -29.81 59.35
N THR A 55 -19.54 -30.36 60.23
CA THR A 55 -20.49 -31.41 59.87
C THR A 55 -21.86 -30.84 59.51
N ASP A 56 -22.30 -29.78 60.19
CA ASP A 56 -23.53 -29.07 59.87
C ASP A 56 -23.36 -27.54 59.91
N LEU A 57 -24.07 -26.87 59.01
CA LEU A 57 -24.20 -25.42 58.92
C LEU A 57 -25.66 -25.03 59.10
N ASP A 58 -25.90 -23.85 59.67
CA ASP A 58 -27.21 -23.21 59.63
C ASP A 58 -27.57 -22.73 58.21
N ALA A 59 -28.75 -22.12 58.07
CA ALA A 59 -29.15 -21.49 56.82
C ALA A 59 -28.13 -20.44 56.37
N LEU A 60 -27.78 -20.48 55.08
CA LEU A 60 -26.94 -19.46 54.46
C LEU A 60 -27.67 -18.13 54.47
N GLU A 61 -27.09 -17.15 55.15
CA GLU A 61 -27.57 -15.78 55.14
C GLU A 61 -26.79 -14.98 54.10
N TYR A 62 -27.53 -14.26 53.26
CA TYR A 62 -26.92 -13.35 52.30
C TYR A 62 -26.29 -12.19 53.06
N GLU A 63 -25.01 -11.93 52.78
CA GLU A 63 -24.25 -10.89 53.46
C GLU A 63 -24.08 -9.66 52.58
N ASP A 64 -23.54 -9.85 51.37
CA ASP A 64 -23.26 -8.73 50.46
C ASP A 64 -23.14 -9.15 48.98
N GLU A 65 -23.25 -8.17 48.08
CA GLU A 65 -22.94 -8.30 46.66
C GLU A 65 -21.73 -7.44 46.32
N THR A 66 -20.77 -8.04 45.66
CA THR A 66 -19.53 -7.36 45.26
C THR A 66 -19.42 -7.30 43.75
N THR A 67 -18.70 -6.28 43.30
CA THR A 67 -18.37 -6.03 41.90
C THR A 67 -16.87 -6.22 41.65
N VAL A 68 -16.47 -6.09 40.39
CA VAL A 68 -15.06 -6.25 39.96
C VAL A 68 -14.11 -5.29 40.70
N ASP A 69 -14.62 -4.18 41.23
CA ASP A 69 -13.83 -3.16 41.91
C ASP A 69 -13.44 -3.55 43.35
N ASP A 70 -14.14 -4.51 43.96
CA ASP A 70 -13.97 -4.85 45.39
C ASP A 70 -12.89 -5.91 45.63
N PHE A 71 -12.73 -6.86 44.68
CA PHE A 71 -11.77 -7.95 44.76
C PHE A 71 -11.11 -8.17 43.40
N GLY A 72 -9.84 -7.77 43.25
CA GLY A 72 -9.07 -7.80 42.00
C GLY A 72 -8.77 -9.20 41.42
N ASP A 73 -9.37 -10.26 41.94
CA ASP A 73 -9.23 -11.67 41.51
C ASP A 73 -10.54 -12.20 40.84
N PHE A 74 -11.46 -11.30 40.48
CA PHE A 74 -12.67 -11.65 39.73
C PHE A 74 -12.37 -11.67 38.22
N PRO A 75 -12.74 -12.73 37.47
CA PRO A 75 -12.36 -12.85 36.06
C PRO A 75 -12.95 -11.72 35.19
N LEU A 76 -12.07 -10.95 34.55
CA LEU A 76 -12.31 -9.73 33.77
C LEU A 76 -12.95 -9.96 32.38
N ILE A 77 -13.88 -10.90 32.26
CA ILE A 77 -14.46 -11.31 30.97
C ILE A 77 -15.07 -10.11 30.21
N SER A 78 -15.64 -9.12 30.91
CA SER A 78 -16.23 -7.93 30.29
C SER A 78 -15.21 -6.94 29.72
N ARG A 79 -14.08 -6.73 30.41
CA ARG A 79 -13.06 -5.75 30.02
C ARG A 79 -12.28 -6.23 28.80
N GLU A 80 -11.90 -7.50 28.77
CA GLU A 80 -11.20 -8.11 27.63
C GLU A 80 -12.07 -8.06 26.36
N GLN A 81 -13.35 -8.39 26.46
CA GLN A 81 -14.28 -8.33 25.31
C GLN A 81 -14.51 -6.88 24.82
N SER A 82 -14.61 -5.92 25.73
CA SER A 82 -14.70 -4.50 25.37
C SER A 82 -13.46 -4.03 24.60
N LEU A 83 -12.27 -4.39 25.06
CA LEU A 83 -11.01 -4.06 24.39
C LEU A 83 -10.89 -4.75 23.02
N ILE A 84 -11.29 -6.02 22.91
CA ILE A 84 -11.32 -6.74 21.62
C ILE A 84 -12.23 -6.02 20.63
N THR A 85 -13.43 -5.62 21.04
CA THR A 85 -14.39 -4.93 20.16
C THR A 85 -13.84 -3.58 19.65
N GLN A 86 -13.17 -2.82 20.52
CA GLN A 86 -12.51 -1.57 20.13
C GLN A 86 -11.36 -1.81 19.15
N LEU A 87 -10.54 -2.84 19.40
CA LEU A 87 -9.44 -3.22 18.52
C LEU A 87 -9.93 -3.66 17.14
N GLU A 88 -11.02 -4.42 17.06
CA GLU A 88 -11.65 -4.83 15.80
C GLU A 88 -12.20 -3.63 15.01
N ALA A 89 -12.83 -2.67 15.69
CA ALA A 89 -13.32 -1.46 15.06
C ALA A 89 -12.17 -0.63 14.46
N VAL A 90 -11.09 -0.42 15.22
CA VAL A 90 -9.89 0.31 14.75
C VAL A 90 -9.17 -0.45 13.65
N GLN A 91 -9.11 -1.78 13.72
CA GLN A 91 -8.56 -2.61 12.65
C GLN A 91 -9.32 -2.41 11.35
N LYS A 92 -10.65 -2.47 11.42
CA LYS A 92 -11.51 -2.27 10.25
C LYS A 92 -11.35 -0.88 9.65
N GLU A 93 -11.35 0.19 10.46
CA GLU A 93 -11.13 1.55 9.97
C GLU A 93 -9.78 1.71 9.26
N ARG A 94 -8.72 1.12 9.82
CA ARG A 94 -7.38 1.13 9.23
C ARG A 94 -7.35 0.41 7.89
N ASP A 95 -8.01 -0.74 7.78
CA ASP A 95 -8.08 -1.51 6.53
C ASP A 95 -8.90 -0.77 5.46
N ASP A 96 -10.00 -0.13 5.85
CA ASP A 96 -10.82 0.71 4.96
C ASP A 96 -10.01 1.92 4.43
N LEU A 97 -9.23 2.58 5.29
CA LEU A 97 -8.36 3.69 4.89
C LEU A 97 -7.24 3.23 3.95
N LEU A 98 -6.59 2.10 4.24
CA LEU A 98 -5.57 1.52 3.37
C LEU A 98 -6.14 1.16 1.99
N ASN A 99 -7.35 0.61 1.94
CA ASN A 99 -8.01 0.29 0.70
C ASN A 99 -8.35 1.55 -0.12
N GLN A 100 -8.84 2.62 0.54
CA GLN A 100 -9.09 3.91 -0.13
C GLN A 100 -7.81 4.51 -0.70
N GLU A 101 -6.71 4.51 0.08
CA GLU A 101 -5.43 5.02 -0.39
C GLU A 101 -4.89 4.20 -1.57
N PHE A 102 -5.03 2.87 -1.49
CA PHE A 102 -4.64 1.97 -2.57
C PHE A 102 -5.43 2.25 -3.85
N GLN A 103 -6.75 2.40 -3.77
CA GLN A 103 -7.61 2.75 -4.90
C GLN A 103 -7.23 4.11 -5.50
N GLN A 104 -6.93 5.11 -4.66
CA GLN A 104 -6.51 6.42 -5.13
C GLN A 104 -5.15 6.36 -5.86
N ARG A 105 -4.18 5.62 -5.31
CA ARG A 105 -2.88 5.41 -5.95
C ARG A 105 -3.02 4.67 -7.28
N LEU A 106 -3.91 3.67 -7.35
CA LEU A 106 -4.20 2.94 -8.57
C LEU A 106 -4.80 3.85 -9.64
N ALA A 107 -5.85 4.61 -9.31
CA ALA A 107 -6.47 5.57 -10.24
C ALA A 107 -5.47 6.62 -10.75
N ASN A 108 -4.58 7.11 -9.87
CA ASN A 108 -3.52 8.04 -10.25
C ASN A 108 -2.51 7.39 -11.21
N ALA A 109 -2.12 6.13 -10.98
CA ALA A 109 -1.22 5.40 -11.86
C ALA A 109 -1.84 5.15 -13.24
N GLU A 110 -3.12 4.78 -13.29
CA GLU A 110 -3.88 4.60 -14.53
C GLU A 110 -3.99 5.90 -15.32
N HIS A 111 -4.32 7.00 -14.64
CA HIS A 111 -4.38 8.31 -15.28
C HIS A 111 -3.01 8.74 -15.85
N GLN A 112 -1.92 8.53 -15.11
CA GLN A 112 -0.57 8.82 -15.60
C GLN A 112 -0.19 7.98 -16.82
N LEU A 113 -0.55 6.69 -16.82
CA LEU A 113 -0.30 5.79 -17.93
C LEU A 113 -1.07 6.24 -19.17
N TYR A 114 -2.36 6.55 -19.02
CA TYR A 114 -3.20 7.08 -20.08
C TYR A 114 -2.61 8.37 -20.70
N MET A 115 -2.19 9.31 -19.86
CA MET A 115 -1.60 10.57 -20.34
C MET A 115 -0.26 10.37 -21.07
N LYS A 116 0.56 9.41 -20.61
CA LYS A 116 1.80 9.02 -21.30
C LYS A 116 1.52 8.42 -22.67
N ASP A 117 0.56 7.51 -22.76
CA ASP A 117 0.20 6.86 -24.02
C ASP A 117 -0.35 7.88 -25.03
N LEU A 118 -1.18 8.81 -24.57
CA LEU A 118 -1.68 9.90 -25.41
C LEU A 118 -0.54 10.77 -25.94
N ALA A 119 0.43 11.13 -25.09
CA ALA A 119 1.60 11.90 -25.50
C ALA A 119 2.44 11.14 -26.53
N ILE A 120 2.67 9.84 -26.33
CA ILE A 120 3.38 8.98 -27.28
C ILE A 120 2.65 8.94 -28.63
N HIS A 121 1.32 8.80 -28.62
CA HIS A 121 0.52 8.79 -29.84
C HIS A 121 0.64 10.11 -30.61
N ASN A 122 0.59 11.24 -29.92
CA ASN A 122 0.74 12.56 -30.51
C ASN A 122 2.13 12.77 -31.14
N ILE A 123 3.19 12.33 -30.45
CA ILE A 123 4.56 12.40 -30.98
C ILE A 123 4.68 11.52 -32.24
N LYS A 124 4.16 10.29 -32.21
CA LYS A 124 4.17 9.38 -33.36
C LYS A 124 3.42 9.98 -34.55
N ALA A 125 2.24 10.55 -34.32
CA ALA A 125 1.45 11.21 -35.36
C ALA A 125 2.20 12.40 -35.97
N SER A 126 2.77 13.27 -35.13
CA SER A 126 3.55 14.43 -35.56
C SER A 126 4.77 14.03 -36.40
N ARG A 127 5.57 13.06 -35.92
CA ARG A 127 6.73 12.53 -36.65
C ARG A 127 6.33 11.92 -37.99
N LYS A 128 5.22 11.17 -38.04
CA LYS A 128 4.71 10.58 -39.29
C LYS A 128 4.32 11.66 -40.30
N ALA A 129 3.68 12.73 -39.84
CA ALA A 129 3.33 13.87 -40.70
C ALA A 129 4.58 14.61 -41.21
N GLN A 130 5.57 14.85 -40.33
CA GLN A 130 6.85 15.44 -40.73
C GLN A 130 7.60 14.59 -41.75
N PHE A 131 7.64 13.27 -41.56
CA PHE A 131 8.27 12.35 -42.51
C PHE A 131 7.61 12.42 -43.89
N ARG A 132 6.27 12.43 -43.95
CA ARG A 132 5.54 12.61 -45.21
C ARG A 132 5.88 13.92 -45.91
N LYS A 133 5.98 15.02 -45.15
CA LYS A 133 6.40 16.33 -45.70
C LYS A 133 7.82 16.28 -46.25
N ARG A 134 8.76 15.67 -45.50
CA ARG A 134 10.15 15.52 -45.94
C ARG A 134 10.25 14.66 -47.19
N LEU A 135 9.52 13.56 -47.25
CA LEU A 135 9.48 12.69 -48.43
C LEU A 135 8.96 13.43 -49.68
N ALA A 136 7.90 14.23 -49.53
CA ALA A 136 7.40 15.05 -50.63
C ALA A 136 8.40 16.13 -51.07
N ALA A 137 9.07 16.79 -50.12
CA ALA A 137 10.09 17.79 -50.41
C ALA A 137 11.33 17.17 -51.08
N GLU A 138 11.75 15.99 -50.63
CA GLU A 138 12.87 15.24 -51.21
C GLU A 138 12.55 14.76 -52.63
N ALA A 139 11.33 14.29 -52.88
CA ALA A 139 10.87 13.97 -54.23
C ALA A 139 10.88 15.21 -55.15
N ALA A 140 10.43 16.37 -54.65
CA ALA A 140 10.46 17.62 -55.41
C ALA A 140 11.90 18.09 -55.69
N LEU A 141 12.81 18.00 -54.72
CA LEU A 141 14.22 18.31 -54.91
C LEU A 141 14.88 17.35 -55.91
N SER A 142 14.58 16.05 -55.83
CA SER A 142 15.07 15.06 -56.78
C SER A 142 14.62 15.38 -58.21
N ALA A 143 13.33 15.69 -58.40
CA ALA A 143 12.79 16.08 -59.70
C ALA A 143 13.41 17.39 -60.23
N ALA A 144 13.69 18.36 -59.36
CA ALA A 144 14.39 19.59 -59.73
C ALA A 144 15.85 19.32 -60.12
N ASN A 145 16.55 18.46 -59.37
CA ASN A 145 17.93 18.09 -59.64
C ASN A 145 18.07 17.28 -60.94
N GLU A 146 17.09 16.43 -61.27
CA GLU A 146 17.04 15.72 -62.55
C GLU A 146 16.97 16.70 -63.74
N LYS A 147 16.23 17.81 -63.61
CA LYS A 147 16.19 18.87 -64.63
C LYS A 147 17.53 19.58 -64.78
N LEU A 148 18.21 19.88 -63.67
CA LEU A 148 19.53 20.53 -63.68
C LEU A 148 20.65 19.63 -64.20
N SER A 149 20.52 18.31 -64.02
CA SER A 149 21.51 17.32 -64.45
C SER A 149 21.55 17.11 -65.97
N LYS A 150 20.50 17.48 -66.71
CA LYS A 150 20.43 17.25 -68.16
C LYS A 150 21.23 18.31 -68.90
N PRO A 151 22.22 17.94 -69.74
CA PRO A 151 23.00 18.90 -70.50
C PRO A 151 22.11 19.59 -71.55
N VAL A 152 22.24 20.91 -71.66
CA VAL A 152 21.58 21.69 -72.73
C VAL A 152 22.47 21.67 -73.96
N VAL A 153 21.97 21.10 -75.06
CA VAL A 153 22.67 21.13 -76.35
C VAL A 153 22.40 22.48 -77.01
N LEU A 154 23.47 23.28 -77.16
CA LEU A 154 23.39 24.59 -77.81
C LEU A 154 23.44 24.45 -79.34
N PRO A 155 22.82 25.40 -80.07
CA PRO A 155 22.84 25.41 -81.53
C PRO A 155 24.23 25.65 -82.10
N GLU A 156 24.40 25.30 -83.38
CA GLU A 156 25.65 25.49 -84.11
C GLU A 156 26.09 26.96 -84.13
N VAL A 157 27.39 27.16 -83.94
CA VAL A 157 28.03 28.47 -83.87
C VAL A 157 28.11 29.06 -85.27
N VAL A 158 27.72 30.34 -85.41
CA VAL A 158 27.85 31.05 -86.67
C VAL A 158 29.17 31.81 -86.66
N VAL A 159 30.00 31.60 -87.67
CA VAL A 159 31.25 32.35 -87.84
C VAL A 159 30.95 33.62 -88.62
N VAL A 160 31.19 34.78 -88.00
CA VAL A 160 31.03 36.08 -88.65
C VAL A 160 32.42 36.65 -88.93
N ASN A 161 32.68 36.94 -90.20
CA ASN A 161 33.93 37.54 -90.62
C ASN A 161 33.78 39.06 -90.65
N ILE A 162 34.37 39.72 -89.66
CA ILE A 162 34.36 41.19 -89.57
C ILE A 162 35.61 41.69 -90.28
N SER A 163 35.42 42.49 -91.33
CA SER A 163 36.50 43.01 -92.19
C SER A 163 37.68 43.54 -91.37
N GLY A 164 38.84 42.89 -91.51
CA GLY A 164 40.10 43.26 -90.84
C GLY A 164 40.35 42.62 -89.47
N LYS A 165 39.51 41.70 -88.99
CA LYS A 165 39.74 40.94 -87.75
C LYS A 165 39.59 39.43 -87.96
N TYR A 166 40.19 38.66 -87.05
CA TYR A 166 40.02 37.20 -87.02
C TYR A 166 38.53 36.82 -86.93
N PRO A 167 38.12 35.69 -87.54
CA PRO A 167 36.74 35.22 -87.47
C PRO A 167 36.29 35.09 -86.01
N ILE A 168 35.09 35.59 -85.72
CA ILE A 168 34.49 35.49 -84.39
C ILE A 168 33.31 34.52 -84.46
N GLU A 169 33.32 33.59 -83.53
CA GLU A 169 32.25 32.63 -83.29
C GLU A 169 31.14 33.28 -82.45
N VAL A 170 29.93 33.35 -83.02
CA VAL A 170 28.77 33.97 -82.37
C VAL A 170 27.54 33.07 -82.42
N MET A 171 26.69 33.15 -81.39
CA MET A 171 25.35 32.56 -81.39
C MET A 171 24.30 33.65 -81.22
N TYR A 172 23.19 33.52 -81.95
CA TYR A 172 22.05 34.42 -81.78
C TYR A 172 21.39 34.19 -80.42
N ALA A 173 21.28 35.24 -79.62
CA ALA A 173 20.65 35.18 -78.30
C ALA A 173 19.23 34.61 -78.36
N SER A 174 18.44 34.95 -79.38
CA SER A 174 17.09 34.40 -79.60
C SER A 174 17.09 32.87 -79.73
N LYS A 175 18.04 32.30 -80.47
CA LYS A 175 18.19 30.84 -80.60
C LYS A 175 18.57 30.22 -79.25
N VAL A 176 19.56 30.76 -78.55
CA VAL A 176 19.98 30.28 -77.23
C VAL A 176 18.81 30.27 -76.24
N LYS A 177 17.99 31.34 -76.22
CA LYS A 177 16.77 31.41 -75.39
C LYS A 177 15.77 30.30 -75.74
N THR A 178 15.55 29.99 -77.01
CA THR A 178 14.65 28.92 -77.45
C THR A 178 15.12 27.54 -76.99
N PHE A 179 16.42 27.24 -77.11
CA PHE A 179 16.98 25.95 -76.67
C PHE A 179 16.95 25.79 -75.15
N LEU A 180 17.20 26.86 -74.39
CA LEU A 180 17.05 26.86 -72.92
C LEU A 180 15.61 26.62 -72.49
N LYS A 181 14.63 27.29 -73.13
CA LYS A 181 13.20 27.08 -72.88
C LYS A 181 12.75 25.66 -73.25
N ALA A 182 13.24 25.11 -74.38
CA ALA A 182 12.96 23.74 -74.81
C ALA A 182 13.53 22.68 -73.86
N ALA A 183 14.68 22.98 -73.22
CA ALA A 183 15.26 22.16 -72.16
C ALA A 183 14.55 22.33 -70.79
N GLY A 184 13.50 23.16 -70.71
CA GLY A 184 12.68 23.34 -69.52
C GLY A 184 13.25 24.35 -68.51
N PHE A 185 14.20 25.19 -68.92
CA PHE A 185 14.73 26.28 -68.10
C PHE A 185 13.93 27.58 -68.30
N THR A 186 13.73 28.30 -67.21
CA THR A 186 13.19 29.66 -67.23
C THR A 186 14.30 30.64 -67.64
N VAL A 187 13.98 31.63 -68.48
CA VAL A 187 14.94 32.66 -68.93
C VAL A 187 14.36 34.04 -68.58
N GLU A 188 15.08 34.82 -67.78
CA GLU A 188 14.70 36.20 -67.38
C GLU A 188 15.36 37.25 -68.30
N GLY A 189 14.75 38.44 -68.42
CA GLY A 189 15.23 39.55 -69.24
C GLY A 189 14.70 39.56 -70.67
N GLU A 190 13.38 39.77 -70.82
CA GLU A 190 12.76 40.26 -72.06
C GLU A 190 12.92 41.77 -72.19
#